data_AF-A0A8H4Y748-F1
#
_entry.id   AF-A0A8H4Y748-F1
#
_cell.length_a   1.000
_cell.length_b   1.000
_cell.length_c   1.000
_cell.angle_alpha   90.00
_cell.angle_beta   90.00
_cell.angle_gamma   90.00
#
_symmetry.space_group_name_H-M   'P 1'
#
loop_
_entity.id
_entity.type
_entity.pdbx_description
1 polymer ?
#
loop_
_entity_poly.entity_id
_entity_poly.type
_entity_poly.pdbx_seq_one_letter_code
_entity_poly.pdbx_strand_id
1 'polypeptide(L)'
;MRLAILSIVAQAAVAAGQLLGTPSYEFLYTVNATLGERWQIGDYGQGSRVVIPITGGTFQGPRLSGTVSNLGADWGLNDTKGVFFPDTRYNLRTHDGVDIYIQTSGPTQPDGRTLLRGTFQVAHPNYDWLNYVLAVGVLRRPTGEDRGKYVTIDMWQVSIHTQSTEMMDVTNLRADGFAKV
;
A
#
# COMPACT_ATOMS: atom_id res chain seq x y z
N MET A 1 13.97 -57.16 -10.65
CA MET A 1 14.26 -56.84 -12.06
C MET A 1 12.90 -56.64 -12.72
N ARG A 2 12.41 -55.52 -13.26
CA ARG A 2 12.79 -54.15 -13.70
C ARG A 2 11.41 -53.50 -14.02
N LEU A 3 11.11 -52.22 -14.07
CA LEU A 3 11.74 -50.93 -13.80
C LEU A 3 10.54 -49.96 -13.80
N ALA A 4 10.33 -49.18 -12.73
CA ALA A 4 9.46 -48.00 -12.81
C ALA A 4 10.31 -46.87 -13.40
N ILE A 5 10.05 -46.45 -14.64
CA ILE A 5 10.65 -45.23 -15.20
C ILE A 5 9.77 -44.08 -14.73
N LEU A 6 10.08 -43.60 -13.52
CA LEU A 6 9.57 -42.35 -12.98
C LEU A 6 10.18 -41.22 -13.82
N SER A 7 9.35 -40.54 -14.61
CA SER A 7 9.74 -39.30 -15.29
C SER A 7 9.88 -38.18 -14.26
N ILE A 8 11.01 -38.13 -13.55
CA ILE A 8 11.45 -36.93 -12.83
C ILE A 8 12.32 -36.16 -13.81
N VAL A 9 11.72 -35.34 -14.66
CA VAL A 9 12.46 -34.31 -15.39
C VAL A 9 11.72 -32.99 -15.22
N ALA A 10 12.46 -32.03 -14.66
CA ALA A 10 12.21 -30.59 -14.63
C ALA A 10 11.14 -30.06 -13.65
N GLN A 11 11.45 -30.11 -12.36
CA GLN A 11 11.01 -29.05 -11.41
C GLN A 11 12.19 -28.33 -10.75
N ALA A 12 13.36 -28.36 -11.40
CA ALA A 12 14.53 -27.57 -11.01
C ALA A 12 14.67 -26.35 -11.94
N ALA A 13 13.68 -25.45 -11.91
CA ALA A 13 13.78 -24.16 -12.60
C ALA A 13 12.86 -23.09 -11.97
N VAL A 14 12.73 -23.04 -10.65
CA VAL A 14 12.26 -21.84 -9.93
C VAL A 14 13.13 -21.63 -8.70
N ALA A 15 14.44 -21.55 -8.89
CA ALA A 15 15.39 -21.22 -7.82
C ALA A 15 16.43 -20.17 -8.26
N ALA A 16 16.10 -19.39 -9.30
CA ALA A 16 16.82 -18.17 -9.67
C ALA A 16 15.94 -16.91 -9.54
N GLY A 17 14.72 -17.04 -9.03
CA GLY A 17 13.70 -15.99 -9.07
C GLY A 17 13.51 -15.33 -7.71
N GLN A 18 14.41 -14.42 -7.33
CA GLN A 18 14.22 -13.27 -6.39
C GLN A 18 15.59 -12.76 -5.89
N LEU A 19 16.52 -12.48 -6.82
CA LEU A 19 17.86 -11.96 -6.47
C LEU A 19 17.82 -10.64 -5.68
N LEU A 20 16.73 -9.88 -5.80
CA LEU A 20 16.51 -8.60 -5.14
C LEU A 20 15.55 -8.68 -3.93
N GLY A 21 15.16 -9.89 -3.53
CA GLY A 21 14.21 -10.15 -2.43
C GLY A 21 12.74 -10.17 -2.84
N THR A 22 11.89 -10.57 -1.90
CA THR A 22 10.42 -10.63 -2.05
C THR A 22 9.79 -9.47 -1.28
N PRO A 23 8.89 -8.69 -1.90
CA PRO A 23 8.11 -7.71 -1.17
C PRO A 23 7.25 -8.36 -0.08
N SER A 24 7.28 -7.77 1.10
CA SER A 24 6.40 -8.03 2.23
C SER A 24 5.64 -6.75 2.59
N TYR A 25 4.73 -6.85 3.56
CA TYR A 25 3.95 -5.72 4.03
C TYR A 25 4.10 -5.55 5.54
N GLU A 26 4.31 -4.31 5.98
CA GLU A 26 4.30 -3.92 7.38
C GLU A 26 3.12 -2.98 7.64
N PHE A 27 2.38 -3.27 8.71
CA PHE A 27 1.18 -2.53 9.04
C PHE A 27 1.52 -1.10 9.49
N LEU A 28 0.87 -0.10 8.90
CA LEU A 28 1.02 1.30 9.29
C LEU A 28 -0.07 1.71 10.28
N TYR A 29 -1.33 1.62 9.86
CA TYR A 29 -2.49 2.00 10.65
C TYR A 29 -3.80 1.51 10.01
N THR A 30 -4.86 1.46 10.81
CA THR A 30 -6.24 1.46 10.33
C THR A 30 -6.80 2.86 10.49
N VAL A 31 -7.44 3.40 9.45
CA VAL A 31 -8.20 4.67 9.51
C VAL A 31 -9.68 4.39 9.35
N ASN A 32 -10.50 5.02 10.19
CA ASN A 32 -11.93 5.20 9.97
C ASN A 32 -12.14 6.66 9.56
N ALA A 33 -12.41 6.91 8.27
CA ALA A 33 -12.63 8.24 7.73
C ALA A 33 -14.13 8.51 7.56
N THR A 34 -14.65 9.53 8.23
CA THR A 34 -16.06 9.94 8.11
C THR A 34 -16.26 10.73 6.83
N LEU A 35 -17.43 10.53 6.21
CA LEU A 35 -17.78 11.10 4.93
C LEU A 35 -18.94 12.08 5.08
N GLY A 36 -18.90 13.14 4.29
CA GLY A 36 -19.98 14.11 4.18
C GLY A 36 -21.03 13.72 3.13
N GLU A 37 -21.97 14.65 2.91
CA GLU A 37 -22.94 14.53 1.82
C GLU A 37 -22.23 14.52 0.46
N ARG A 38 -22.53 13.50 -0.35
CA ARG A 38 -21.94 13.31 -1.67
C ARG A 38 -22.81 13.94 -2.74
N TRP A 39 -22.19 14.46 -3.81
CA TRP A 39 -22.91 14.94 -4.98
C TRP A 39 -22.30 14.43 -6.28
N GLN A 40 -23.15 14.24 -7.28
CA GLN A 40 -22.72 13.84 -8.62
C GLN A 40 -22.22 15.06 -9.38
N ILE A 41 -21.05 14.93 -10.01
CA ILE A 41 -20.65 15.81 -11.11
C ILE A 41 -21.33 15.33 -12.39
N GLY A 42 -21.47 14.01 -12.56
CA GLY A 42 -22.13 13.39 -13.71
C GLY A 42 -21.16 12.69 -14.66
N ASP A 43 -21.72 12.17 -15.75
CA ASP A 43 -20.97 11.50 -16.82
C ASP A 43 -20.31 12.53 -17.74
N TYR A 44 -19.02 12.33 -18.06
CA TYR A 44 -18.23 13.21 -18.95
C TYR A 44 -17.73 12.49 -20.22
N GLY A 45 -18.37 11.37 -20.59
CA GLY A 45 -18.05 10.56 -21.78
C GLY A 45 -17.00 9.47 -21.55
N GLN A 46 -16.29 9.49 -20.41
CA GLN A 46 -15.30 8.47 -20.02
C GLN A 46 -15.63 7.83 -18.67
N GLY A 47 -16.89 7.96 -18.24
CA GLY A 47 -17.37 7.54 -16.92
C GLY A 47 -18.00 8.69 -16.15
N SER A 48 -18.42 8.43 -14.92
CA SER A 48 -19.08 9.41 -14.05
C SER A 48 -18.25 9.77 -12.83
N ARG A 49 -18.31 11.05 -12.45
CA ARG A 49 -17.62 11.58 -11.27
C ARG A 49 -18.59 11.88 -10.15
N VAL A 50 -18.17 11.53 -8.93
CA VAL A 50 -18.83 11.88 -7.67
C VAL A 50 -17.82 12.59 -6.78
N VAL A 51 -18.26 13.57 -6.00
CA VAL A 51 -17.45 14.16 -4.94
C VAL A 51 -17.99 13.67 -3.60
N ILE A 52 -17.08 13.22 -2.74
CA ILE A 52 -17.41 12.72 -1.40
C ILE A 52 -16.49 13.45 -0.40
N PRO A 53 -17.01 14.42 0.36
CA PRO A 53 -16.22 15.12 1.38
C PRO A 53 -15.68 14.15 2.43
N ILE A 54 -14.46 14.38 2.88
CA ILE A 54 -13.87 13.70 4.04
C ILE A 54 -13.96 14.67 5.21
N THR A 55 -14.78 14.33 6.19
CA THR A 55 -15.22 15.27 7.24
C THR A 55 -14.52 15.07 8.58
N GLY A 56 -13.71 14.03 8.70
CA GLY A 56 -13.03 13.68 9.94
C GLY A 56 -12.81 12.19 10.07
N GLY A 57 -12.64 11.74 11.31
CA GLY A 57 -12.34 10.35 11.61
C GLY A 57 -11.12 10.17 12.52
N THR A 58 -10.71 8.93 12.71
CA THR A 58 -9.58 8.55 13.55
C THR A 58 -8.72 7.50 12.88
N PHE A 59 -7.44 7.46 13.22
CA PHE A 59 -6.55 6.40 12.78
C PHE A 59 -5.68 5.91 13.92
N GLN A 60 -5.33 4.63 13.90
CA GLN A 60 -4.51 4.00 14.92
C GLN A 60 -3.66 2.89 14.30
N GLY A 61 -2.41 2.83 14.71
CA GLY A 61 -1.44 1.81 14.37
C GLY A 61 -0.25 1.83 15.33
N PRO A 62 0.76 0.98 15.11
CA PRO A 62 1.87 0.81 16.05
C PRO A 62 2.77 2.04 16.17
N ARG A 63 2.94 2.79 15.07
CA ARG A 63 3.81 3.99 14.99
C ARG A 63 3.04 5.28 14.72
N LEU A 64 1.73 5.19 14.46
CA LEU A 64 0.91 6.27 13.93
C LEU A 64 -0.46 6.24 14.58
N SER A 65 -0.87 7.35 15.18
CA SER A 65 -2.21 7.52 15.73
C SER A 65 -2.62 8.98 15.75
N GLY A 66 -3.92 9.24 15.65
CA GLY A 66 -4.47 10.58 15.68
C GLY A 66 -5.84 10.68 15.01
N THR A 67 -6.11 11.84 14.42
CA THR A 67 -7.40 12.18 13.79
C THR A 67 -7.25 12.46 12.29
N VAL A 68 -8.34 12.29 11.57
CA VAL A 68 -8.47 12.82 10.19
C VAL A 68 -9.01 14.24 10.31
N SER A 69 -8.40 15.19 9.61
CA SER A 69 -8.87 16.57 9.59
C SER A 69 -10.18 16.68 8.80
N ASN A 70 -11.04 17.64 9.15
CA ASN A 70 -12.21 18.01 8.35
C ASN A 70 -11.77 18.84 7.13
N LEU A 71 -10.98 18.20 6.26
CA LEU A 71 -10.41 18.78 5.05
C LEU A 71 -10.11 17.67 4.05
N GLY A 72 -10.61 17.85 2.83
CA GLY A 72 -10.36 16.95 1.72
C GLY A 72 -11.63 16.32 1.17
N ALA A 73 -11.44 15.53 0.12
CA ALA A 73 -12.52 14.79 -0.53
C ALA A 73 -11.95 13.61 -1.34
N ASP A 74 -12.86 12.73 -1.73
CA ASP A 74 -12.71 11.75 -2.81
C ASP A 74 -13.44 12.27 -4.05
N TRP A 75 -12.70 12.47 -5.15
CA TRP A 75 -13.24 12.75 -6.48
C TRP A 75 -13.42 11.45 -7.27
N GLY A 76 -14.18 10.52 -6.70
CA GLY A 76 -14.34 9.18 -7.21
C GLY A 76 -14.82 9.12 -8.67
N LEU A 77 -14.25 8.19 -9.43
CA LEU A 77 -14.59 7.89 -10.82
C LEU A 77 -15.23 6.51 -10.91
N ASN A 78 -16.45 6.40 -11.42
CA ASN A 78 -16.93 5.15 -12.00
C ASN A 78 -16.57 5.15 -13.48
N ASP A 79 -15.73 4.23 -13.92
CA ASP A 79 -15.37 4.11 -15.34
C ASP A 79 -16.53 3.54 -16.18
N THR A 80 -16.33 3.47 -17.50
CA THR A 80 -17.33 2.94 -18.44
C THR A 80 -17.59 1.44 -18.29
N LYS A 81 -16.81 0.73 -17.46
CA LYS A 81 -16.99 -0.68 -17.11
C LYS A 81 -17.64 -0.87 -15.73
N GLY A 82 -18.00 0.23 -15.05
CA GLY A 82 -18.62 0.21 -13.73
C GLY A 82 -17.64 -0.01 -12.58
N VAL A 83 -16.32 0.11 -12.81
CA VAL A 83 -15.31 0.02 -11.75
C VAL A 83 -15.15 1.39 -11.09
N PHE A 84 -15.27 1.43 -9.77
CA PHE A 84 -15.05 2.64 -8.98
C PHE A 84 -13.58 2.81 -8.61
N PHE A 85 -13.04 4.01 -8.86
CA PHE A 85 -11.70 4.44 -8.54
C PHE A 85 -11.77 5.67 -7.63
N PRO A 86 -11.41 5.57 -6.33
CA PRO A 86 -11.19 6.74 -5.50
C PRO A 86 -10.03 7.57 -6.04
N ASP A 87 -10.11 8.87 -5.82
CA ASP A 87 -9.08 9.86 -6.08
C ASP A 87 -9.14 10.90 -4.96
N THR A 88 -8.39 10.64 -3.89
CA THR A 88 -8.56 11.32 -2.61
C THR A 88 -7.38 12.22 -2.29
N ARG A 89 -7.64 13.37 -1.68
CA ARG A 89 -6.65 14.20 -1.01
C ARG A 89 -7.21 14.67 0.33
N TYR A 90 -6.48 14.45 1.43
CA TYR A 90 -6.90 14.80 2.79
C TYR A 90 -5.69 14.86 3.74
N ASN A 91 -5.95 15.20 5.00
CA ASN A 91 -4.91 15.33 6.03
C ASN A 91 -5.18 14.43 7.24
N LEU A 92 -4.14 13.78 7.72
CA LEU A 92 -4.10 13.23 9.08
C LEU A 92 -3.41 14.23 10.00
N ARG A 93 -3.84 14.26 11.26
CA ARG A 93 -3.14 14.96 12.34
C ARG A 93 -2.83 13.97 13.44
N THR A 94 -1.54 13.77 13.71
CA THR A 94 -1.08 12.83 14.74
C THR A 94 -1.43 13.33 16.14
N HIS A 95 -1.43 12.41 17.11
CA HIS A 95 -1.70 12.71 18.53
C HIS A 95 -0.73 13.73 19.14
N ASP A 96 0.49 13.84 18.61
CA ASP A 96 1.51 14.82 18.99
C ASP A 96 1.50 16.09 18.11
N GLY A 97 0.48 16.25 17.25
CA GLY A 97 0.19 17.52 16.57
C GLY A 97 0.92 17.74 15.24
N VAL A 98 1.36 16.67 14.57
CA VAL A 98 1.98 16.72 13.24
C VAL A 98 0.93 16.49 12.16
N ASP A 99 0.90 17.37 11.16
CA ASP A 99 0.05 17.21 9.98
C ASP A 99 0.75 16.40 8.89
N ILE A 100 0.01 15.46 8.30
CA ILE A 100 0.47 14.60 7.21
C ILE A 100 -0.53 14.73 6.07
N TYR A 101 -0.07 15.21 4.92
CA TYR A 101 -0.85 15.18 3.68
C TYR A 101 -0.88 13.75 3.13
N ILE A 102 -2.04 13.33 2.64
CA ILE A 102 -2.24 12.02 2.01
C ILE A 102 -2.96 12.16 0.68
N GLN A 103 -2.47 11.42 -0.32
CA GLN A 103 -3.24 11.10 -1.52
C GLN A 103 -3.43 9.59 -1.61
N THR A 104 -4.67 9.14 -1.85
CA THR A 104 -4.94 7.71 -2.15
C THR A 104 -5.77 7.54 -3.40
N SER A 105 -5.49 6.47 -4.16
CA SER A 105 -6.27 6.11 -5.36
C SER A 105 -6.15 4.62 -5.68
N GLY A 106 -7.09 4.06 -6.44
CA GLY A 106 -6.98 2.69 -6.96
C GLY A 106 -8.33 2.01 -7.27
N PRO A 107 -8.34 0.81 -7.85
CA PRO A 107 -9.56 0.18 -8.32
C PRO A 107 -10.32 -0.59 -7.22
N THR A 108 -11.66 -0.48 -7.25
CA THR A 108 -12.54 -1.41 -6.55
C THR A 108 -12.48 -2.79 -7.21
N GLN A 109 -12.35 -3.82 -6.40
CA GLN A 109 -12.21 -5.21 -6.79
C GLN A 109 -13.58 -5.91 -6.84
N PRO A 110 -13.68 -7.07 -7.54
CA PRO A 110 -14.93 -7.83 -7.63
C PRO A 110 -15.54 -8.24 -6.28
N ASP A 111 -14.72 -8.36 -5.24
CA ASP A 111 -15.17 -8.70 -3.88
C ASP A 111 -15.68 -7.48 -3.07
N GLY A 112 -15.75 -6.31 -3.71
CA GLY A 112 -16.24 -5.06 -3.12
C GLY A 112 -15.20 -4.27 -2.32
N ARG A 113 -14.01 -4.83 -2.07
CA ARG A 113 -12.90 -4.08 -1.46
C ARG A 113 -12.30 -3.11 -2.48
N THR A 114 -11.69 -2.03 -2.02
CA THR A 114 -10.90 -1.16 -2.90
C THR A 114 -9.43 -1.26 -2.51
N LEU A 115 -8.58 -1.55 -3.48
CA LEU A 115 -7.13 -1.56 -3.28
C LEU A 115 -6.58 -0.18 -3.64
N LEU A 116 -5.86 0.40 -2.69
CA LEU A 116 -5.34 1.76 -2.79
C LEU A 116 -3.82 1.72 -2.88
N ARG A 117 -3.26 2.66 -3.63
CA ARG A 117 -1.91 3.19 -3.38
C ARG A 117 -2.03 4.45 -2.53
N GLY A 118 -1.16 4.60 -1.54
CA GLY A 118 -1.09 5.78 -0.70
C GLY A 118 0.25 6.49 -0.86
N THR A 119 0.22 7.82 -0.92
CA THR A 119 1.43 8.66 -0.80
C THR A 119 1.26 9.64 0.35
N PHE A 120 2.37 9.92 1.03
CA PHE A 120 2.41 10.82 2.19
C PHE A 120 3.35 11.99 1.92
N GLN A 121 3.03 13.15 2.48
CA GLN A 121 3.97 14.27 2.56
C GLN A 121 3.92 14.86 3.98
N VAL A 122 5.09 14.98 4.60
CA VAL A 122 5.24 15.48 5.97
C VAL A 122 6.57 16.21 6.13
N ALA A 123 6.52 17.36 6.82
CA ALA A 123 7.70 18.20 7.07
C ALA A 123 8.43 17.86 8.38
N HIS A 124 7.74 17.22 9.33
CA HIS A 124 8.28 17.01 10.68
C HIS A 124 9.34 15.89 10.70
N PRO A 125 10.54 16.12 11.26
CA PRO A 125 11.65 15.15 11.24
C PRO A 125 11.29 13.76 11.81
N ASN A 126 10.51 13.69 12.90
CA ASN A 126 10.13 12.39 13.48
C ASN A 126 9.26 11.50 12.56
N TYR A 127 8.69 12.09 11.50
CA TYR A 127 7.78 11.42 10.58
C TYR A 127 8.31 11.44 9.13
N ASP A 128 9.50 11.99 8.87
CA ASP A 128 10.05 12.20 7.52
C ASP A 128 10.18 10.90 6.70
N TRP A 129 10.37 9.77 7.38
CA TRP A 129 10.40 8.43 6.80
C TRP A 129 9.13 8.10 5.98
N LEU A 130 7.98 8.69 6.32
CA LEU A 130 6.73 8.52 5.55
C LEU A 130 6.83 9.04 4.13
N ASN A 131 7.69 10.03 3.86
CA ASN A 131 7.88 10.57 2.52
C ASN A 131 8.47 9.53 1.55
N TYR A 132 9.03 8.43 2.06
CA TYR A 132 9.79 7.44 1.28
C TYR A 132 9.17 6.04 1.31
N VAL A 133 7.98 5.86 1.90
CA VAL A 133 7.30 4.57 1.88
C VAL A 133 6.53 4.36 0.58
N LEU A 134 6.53 3.12 0.09
CA LEU A 134 5.55 2.67 -0.90
C LEU A 134 4.38 2.05 -0.14
N ALA A 135 3.23 2.72 -0.12
CA ALA A 135 2.10 2.27 0.69
C ALA A 135 0.94 1.72 -0.14
N VAL A 136 0.32 0.67 0.41
CA VAL A 136 -0.88 0.04 -0.13
C VAL A 136 -1.98 0.00 0.93
N GLY A 137 -3.22 0.26 0.51
CA GLY A 137 -4.38 0.28 1.39
C GLY A 137 -5.44 -0.73 0.97
N VAL A 138 -6.11 -1.33 1.95
CA VAL A 138 -7.30 -2.16 1.73
C VAL A 138 -8.50 -1.45 2.35
N LEU A 139 -9.36 -0.89 1.49
CA LEU A 139 -10.55 -0.16 1.90
C LEU A 139 -11.77 -1.07 1.94
N ARG A 140 -12.54 -0.94 3.01
CA ARG A 140 -13.88 -1.52 3.19
C ARG A 140 -14.91 -0.43 3.42
N ARG A 141 -16.11 -0.65 2.90
CA ARG A 141 -17.28 0.22 3.09
C ARG A 141 -18.24 -0.47 4.07
N PRO A 142 -18.83 0.26 5.02
CA PRO A 142 -19.91 -0.27 5.83
C PRO A 142 -21.14 -0.59 4.96
N THR A 143 -21.97 -1.50 5.47
CA THR A 143 -23.23 -1.93 4.86
C THR A 143 -24.42 -1.48 5.73
N GLY A 144 -25.65 -1.69 5.25
CA GLY A 144 -26.86 -1.34 5.99
C GLY A 144 -27.01 0.16 6.22
N GLU A 145 -27.46 0.54 7.41
CA GLU A 145 -27.77 1.93 7.78
C GLU A 145 -26.55 2.86 7.77
N ASP A 146 -25.35 2.30 7.88
CA ASP A 146 -24.10 3.07 7.88
C ASP A 146 -23.48 3.25 6.50
N ARG A 147 -24.10 2.66 5.47
CA ARG A 147 -23.60 2.74 4.09
C ARG A 147 -23.38 4.19 3.70
N GLY A 148 -22.12 4.50 3.41
CA GLY A 148 -21.70 5.79 2.90
C GLY A 148 -21.43 6.87 3.94
N LYS A 149 -21.54 6.57 5.25
CA LYS A 149 -21.20 7.49 6.35
C LYS A 149 -19.71 7.53 6.66
N TYR A 150 -18.99 6.43 6.45
CA TYR A 150 -17.55 6.34 6.65
C TYR A 150 -16.94 5.25 5.75
N VAL A 151 -15.61 5.19 5.71
CA VAL A 151 -14.85 4.06 5.18
C VAL A 151 -13.76 3.65 6.16
N THR A 152 -13.42 2.36 6.15
CA THR A 152 -12.28 1.84 6.91
C THR A 152 -11.18 1.43 5.95
N ILE A 153 -9.93 1.83 6.24
CA ILE A 153 -8.78 1.48 5.41
C ILE A 153 -7.68 0.93 6.30
N ASP A 154 -7.23 -0.29 6.02
CA ASP A 154 -5.98 -0.82 6.57
C ASP A 154 -4.84 -0.42 5.63
N MET A 155 -3.89 0.37 6.12
CA MET A 155 -2.76 0.87 5.36
C MET A 155 -1.48 0.12 5.74
N TRP A 156 -0.70 -0.25 4.73
CA TRP A 156 0.53 -1.02 4.86
C TRP A 156 1.66 -0.34 4.08
N GLN A 157 2.89 -0.40 4.57
CA GLN A 157 4.08 -0.10 3.78
C GLN A 157 4.61 -1.40 3.18
N VAL A 158 5.10 -1.34 1.94
CA VAL A 158 5.89 -2.42 1.35
C VAL A 158 7.28 -2.39 1.95
N SER A 159 7.76 -3.57 2.36
CA SER A 159 9.14 -3.79 2.79
C SER A 159 9.78 -4.93 2.00
N ILE A 160 11.11 -5.07 2.04
CA ILE A 160 11.83 -6.18 1.43
C ILE A 160 12.68 -6.81 2.52
N HIS A 161 12.41 -8.08 2.83
CA HIS A 161 13.25 -8.85 3.72
C HIS A 161 14.28 -9.61 2.88
N THR A 162 15.53 -9.16 2.89
CA THR A 162 16.63 -9.92 2.29
C THR A 162 17.00 -11.06 3.24
N GLN A 163 17.02 -12.31 2.75
CA GLN A 163 17.74 -13.36 3.47
C GLN A 163 19.21 -12.95 3.52
N SER A 164 19.81 -12.95 4.71
CA SER A 164 21.24 -12.73 4.87
C SER A 164 21.97 -13.77 4.03
N THR A 165 22.48 -13.35 2.88
CA THR A 165 23.48 -14.14 2.19
C THR A 165 24.69 -14.06 3.10
N GLU A 166 25.15 -15.18 3.65
CA GLU A 166 26.51 -15.23 4.20
C GLU A 166 27.42 -14.65 3.14
N MET A 167 27.93 -13.44 3.39
CA MET A 167 28.97 -12.84 2.59
C MET A 167 30.14 -13.82 2.64
N MET A 168 30.32 -14.61 1.58
CA MET A 168 31.56 -15.34 1.37
C MET A 168 32.68 -14.31 1.46
N ASP A 169 33.48 -14.44 2.52
CA ASP A 169 34.58 -13.56 2.81
C ASP A 169 35.63 -13.71 1.71
N VAL A 170 35.62 -12.78 0.75
CA VAL A 170 36.56 -12.74 -0.38
C VAL A 170 37.95 -12.24 0.03
N THR A 171 38.21 -12.02 1.32
CA THR A 171 39.55 -11.58 1.78
C THR A 171 40.62 -12.67 1.74
N ASN A 172 40.28 -13.93 1.45
CA ASN A 172 41.25 -15.05 1.49
C ASN A 172 41.79 -15.56 0.13
N LEU A 173 41.61 -14.84 -0.98
CA LEU A 173 42.10 -15.27 -2.31
C LEU A 173 43.37 -14.54 -2.83
N ARG A 174 44.17 -13.91 -1.95
CA ARG A 174 45.43 -13.23 -2.36
C ARG A 174 46.68 -13.60 -1.54
N ALA A 175 46.75 -14.81 -0.99
CA ALA A 175 47.96 -15.25 -0.27
C ALA A 175 48.86 -16.22 -1.05
N ASP A 176 48.41 -16.84 -2.15
CA ASP A 176 49.22 -17.85 -2.85
C ASP A 176 49.37 -17.50 -4.33
N GLY A 177 50.47 -16.81 -4.68
CA GLY A 177 50.73 -16.50 -6.09
C GLY A 177 51.91 -15.60 -6.40
N PHE A 178 52.99 -15.61 -5.63
CA PHE A 178 54.30 -15.19 -6.14
C PHE A 178 55.10 -16.42 -6.57
N ALA A 179 55.13 -16.68 -7.87
CA ALA A 179 56.22 -17.42 -8.50
C ALA A 179 56.96 -16.44 -9.42
N LYS A 180 58.23 -16.20 -9.07
CA LYS A 180 59.22 -15.41 -9.80
C LYS A 180 59.34 -15.88 -11.25
N VAL A 181 59.30 -14.95 -12.20
CA VAL A 181 60.23 -14.86 -13.36
C VAL A 181 60.47 -13.38 -13.64
#